data_AF-A0A2J8JIV3-F1
#
_entry.id   AF-A0A2J8JIV3-F1
#
_cell.length_a   1.000
_cell.length_b   1.000
_cell.length_c   1.000
_cell.angle_alpha   90.00
_cell.angle_beta   90.00
_cell.angle_gamma   90.00
#
_symmetry.space_group_name_H-M   'P 1'
#
loop_
_entity.id
_entity.type
_entity.pdbx_description
1 polymer ?
#
loop_
_entity_poly.entity_id
_entity_poly.type
_entity_poly.pdbx_seq_one_letter_code
_entity_poly.pdbx_strand_id
1 'polypeptide(L)'
;MPLLGLLPRRAWASLLSQLLRPPCASCTGAVRCQSQGEESLQVAEAVLTSQLKAHQEKPNFIIKTPKGTRDLSPQHMVVREKILDLVISCFKRHGAKGMDTPAFELKETLTEKYGEDSGLMYDLKDQGGELLSLRYDLTVPFARYLAMNKVKKMKRYHVGKVWRRESPTIVQGRYREFCQC
;
A
#
# COMPACT_ATOMS: atom_id res chain seq x y z
N MET A 1 -24.05 -28.43 -5.07
CA MET A 1 -24.41 -29.77 -4.57
C MET A 1 -24.25 -30.77 -5.71
N PRO A 2 -23.17 -31.56 -5.69
CA PRO A 2 -23.32 -32.98 -5.98
C PRO A 2 -22.65 -33.87 -4.92
N LEU A 3 -23.10 -35.12 -4.93
CA LEU A 3 -23.00 -36.17 -3.92
C LEU A 3 -21.58 -36.63 -3.54
N LEU A 4 -21.46 -37.02 -2.26
CA LEU A 4 -20.39 -37.84 -1.68
C LEU A 4 -20.36 -39.26 -2.28
N GLY A 5 -19.17 -39.73 -2.63
CA GLY A 5 -18.86 -41.13 -2.91
C GLY A 5 -17.88 -41.70 -1.88
N LEU A 6 -18.30 -42.75 -1.18
CA LEU A 6 -17.57 -43.50 -0.15
C LEU A 6 -16.51 -44.43 -0.76
N LEU A 7 -15.28 -44.39 -0.26
CA LEU A 7 -14.21 -45.35 -0.59
C LEU A 7 -14.33 -46.65 0.25
N PRO A 8 -13.98 -47.82 -0.30
CA PRO A 8 -14.20 -49.13 0.32
C PRO A 8 -13.20 -49.49 1.44
N ARG A 9 -13.72 -50.07 2.53
CA ARG A 9 -13.06 -50.44 3.80
C ARG A 9 -11.98 -51.55 3.74
N ARG A 10 -11.43 -51.91 2.58
CA ARG A 10 -10.47 -53.03 2.44
C ARG A 10 -9.00 -52.62 2.26
N ALA A 11 -8.69 -51.33 2.25
CA ALA A 11 -7.31 -50.84 2.10
C ALA A 11 -6.50 -50.71 3.42
N TRP A 12 -7.11 -50.96 4.58
CA TRP A 12 -6.46 -50.78 5.89
C TRP A 12 -5.78 -52.04 6.45
N ALA A 13 -5.98 -53.21 5.83
CA ALA A 13 -5.44 -54.48 6.34
C ALA A 13 -3.98 -54.76 5.96
N SER A 14 -3.38 -53.98 5.05
CA SER A 14 -2.01 -54.22 4.56
C SER A 14 -0.92 -53.42 5.30
N LEU A 15 -1.27 -52.48 6.18
CA LEU A 15 -0.29 -51.65 6.91
C LEU A 15 -0.01 -52.12 8.34
N LEU A 16 -0.78 -53.07 8.88
CA LEU A 16 -0.67 -53.53 10.27
C LEU A 16 0.17 -54.80 10.47
N SER A 17 0.76 -55.37 9.41
CA SER A 17 1.57 -56.59 9.50
C SER A 17 3.09 -56.34 9.50
N GLN A 18 3.56 -55.10 9.50
CA GLN A 18 5.00 -54.78 9.49
C GLN A 18 5.55 -54.28 10.85
N LEU A 19 4.72 -54.25 11.90
CA LEU A 19 5.09 -53.69 13.21
C LEU A 19 5.37 -54.71 14.33
N LEU A 20 5.43 -56.00 14.02
CA LEU A 20 5.90 -57.00 14.99
C LEU A 20 6.88 -57.99 14.35
N ARG A 21 8.17 -57.64 14.38
CA ARG A 21 9.26 -58.63 14.39
C ARG A 21 10.24 -58.26 15.51
N PRO A 22 10.50 -59.16 16.47
CA PRO A 22 11.52 -58.95 17.49
C PRO A 22 12.91 -59.25 16.91
N PRO A 23 13.97 -58.50 17.28
CA PRO A 23 15.33 -58.93 17.01
C PRO A 23 15.79 -59.94 18.07
N CYS A 24 16.28 -61.09 17.61
CA CYS A 24 17.02 -62.04 18.43
C CYS A 24 18.36 -61.46 18.92
N ALA A 25 18.74 -61.90 20.12
CA ALA A 25 19.96 -61.57 20.82
C ALA A 25 21.23 -62.12 20.12
N SER A 26 22.30 -61.33 20.12
CA SER A 26 23.63 -61.71 20.63
C SER A 26 24.68 -60.69 20.19
N CYS A 27 25.59 -60.36 21.12
CA CYS A 27 27.00 -59.98 20.95
C CYS A 27 27.39 -58.98 22.05
N THR A 28 27.94 -59.57 23.12
CA THR A 28 28.76 -58.92 24.14
C THR A 28 29.96 -58.22 23.53
N GLY A 29 30.19 -56.96 23.92
CA GLY A 29 31.41 -56.24 23.56
C GLY A 29 31.41 -54.84 24.13
N ALA A 30 31.88 -54.69 25.36
CA ALA A 30 32.16 -53.40 25.95
C ALA A 30 33.35 -52.76 25.24
N VAL A 31 33.13 -51.65 24.52
CA VAL A 31 34.18 -50.71 24.13
C VAL A 31 33.84 -49.37 24.77
N ARG A 32 34.68 -48.99 25.74
CA ARG A 32 34.71 -47.69 26.36
C ARG A 32 35.46 -46.75 25.40
N CYS A 33 34.76 -45.84 24.74
CA CYS A 33 35.38 -44.70 24.06
C CYS A 33 34.62 -43.41 24.41
N GLN A 34 35.41 -42.42 24.82
CA GLN A 34 35.00 -41.15 25.39
C GLN A 34 34.44 -40.20 24.32
N SER A 35 33.56 -39.29 24.77
CA SER A 35 33.36 -37.93 24.25
C SER A 35 32.96 -37.72 22.79
N GLN A 36 31.87 -38.34 22.30
CA GLN A 36 31.22 -37.94 21.02
C GLN A 36 29.68 -37.86 21.08
N GLY A 37 29.09 -37.94 22.27
CA GLY A 37 27.62 -37.96 22.45
C GLY A 37 26.95 -36.58 22.59
N GLU A 38 27.70 -35.54 22.97
CA GLU A 38 27.12 -34.21 23.23
C GLU A 38 27.09 -33.32 21.97
N GLU A 39 28.13 -33.37 21.12
CA GLU A 39 28.15 -32.62 19.84
C GLU A 39 27.10 -33.14 18.85
N SER A 40 26.84 -34.45 18.83
CA SER A 40 25.88 -35.07 17.91
C SER A 40 24.43 -34.72 18.24
N LEU A 41 24.09 -34.53 19.52
CA LEU A 41 22.78 -34.05 19.95
C LEU A 41 22.58 -32.57 19.59
N GLN A 42 23.61 -31.73 19.80
CA GLN A 42 23.58 -30.30 19.46
C GLN A 42 23.47 -30.07 17.94
N VAL A 43 24.16 -30.88 17.13
CA VAL A 43 24.07 -30.82 15.66
C VAL A 43 22.69 -31.29 15.18
N ALA A 44 22.10 -32.32 15.78
CA ALA A 44 20.75 -32.77 15.45
C ALA A 44 19.67 -31.74 15.83
N GLU A 45 19.81 -31.10 16.99
CA GLU A 45 18.90 -30.06 17.46
C GLU A 45 19.03 -28.76 16.66
N ALA A 46 20.25 -28.40 16.23
CA ALA A 46 20.52 -27.29 15.30
C ALA A 46 19.97 -27.54 13.89
N VAL A 47 20.04 -28.79 13.39
CA VAL A 47 19.45 -29.17 12.11
C VAL A 47 17.92 -29.16 12.18
N LEU A 48 17.32 -29.62 13.28
CA LEU A 48 15.87 -29.59 13.50
C LEU A 48 15.35 -28.14 13.65
N THR A 49 16.06 -27.29 14.39
CA THR A 49 15.73 -25.85 14.49
C THR A 49 15.94 -25.10 13.18
N SER A 50 16.90 -25.52 12.34
CA SER A 50 17.09 -24.96 10.99
C SER A 50 15.96 -25.32 10.01
N GLN A 51 15.31 -26.47 10.23
CA GLN A 51 14.17 -26.96 9.44
C GLN A 51 12.82 -26.40 9.91
N LEU A 52 12.75 -25.85 11.13
CA LEU A 52 11.63 -25.06 11.64
C LEU A 52 11.83 -23.56 11.34
N LYS A 53 12.38 -23.20 10.17
CA LYS A 53 12.21 -21.84 9.65
C LYS A 53 10.72 -21.60 9.54
N ALA A 54 10.19 -20.89 10.54
CA ALA A 54 8.82 -20.46 10.63
C ALA A 54 8.41 -19.98 9.25
N HIS A 55 7.40 -20.63 8.69
CA HIS A 55 6.65 -20.09 7.57
C HIS A 55 6.36 -18.64 7.95
N GLN A 56 7.05 -17.69 7.32
CA GLN A 56 6.76 -16.27 7.54
C GLN A 56 5.29 -16.10 7.16
N GLU A 57 4.43 -15.97 8.17
CA GLU A 57 3.03 -15.67 7.96
C GLU A 57 2.98 -14.41 7.10
N LYS A 58 2.42 -14.56 5.89
CA LYS A 58 2.24 -13.41 5.01
C LYS A 58 1.45 -12.37 5.80
N PRO A 59 1.94 -11.12 5.91
CA PRO A 59 1.23 -10.11 6.67
C PRO A 59 -0.19 -9.99 6.14
N ASN A 60 -1.17 -10.01 7.05
CA ASN A 60 -2.58 -9.87 6.72
C ASN A 60 -2.78 -8.60 5.86
N PHE A 61 -3.03 -8.79 4.58
CA PHE A 61 -3.15 -7.70 3.61
C PHE A 61 -4.53 -7.07 3.74
N ILE A 62 -4.59 -5.87 4.35
CA ILE A 62 -5.84 -5.13 4.51
C ILE A 62 -6.10 -4.30 3.24
N ILE A 63 -7.15 -4.65 2.51
CA ILE A 63 -7.63 -3.87 1.37
C ILE A 63 -8.43 -2.69 1.90
N LYS A 64 -7.82 -1.50 1.90
CA LYS A 64 -8.48 -0.24 2.28
C LYS A 64 -7.88 0.96 1.56
N THR A 65 -8.67 2.01 1.39
CA THR A 65 -8.17 3.29 0.89
C THR A 65 -7.32 3.99 1.95
N PRO A 66 -6.39 4.89 1.55
CA PRO A 66 -5.67 5.74 2.48
C PRO A 66 -6.61 6.59 3.35
N LYS A 67 -6.21 6.85 4.60
CA LYS A 67 -7.00 7.66 5.54
C LYS A 67 -7.33 9.03 4.94
N GLY A 68 -8.61 9.40 4.98
CA GLY A 68 -9.10 10.69 4.47
C GLY A 68 -9.25 10.74 2.94
N THR A 69 -9.16 9.61 2.25
CA THR A 69 -9.44 9.48 0.81
C THR A 69 -10.62 8.54 0.59
N ARG A 70 -11.29 8.66 -0.55
CA ARG A 70 -12.45 7.82 -0.89
C ARG A 70 -12.55 7.59 -2.39
N ASP A 71 -13.11 6.45 -2.74
CA ASP A 71 -13.56 6.20 -4.11
C ASP A 71 -14.90 6.89 -4.34
N LEU A 72 -15.11 7.39 -5.55
CA LEU A 72 -16.40 7.88 -5.99
C LEU A 72 -17.05 6.78 -6.83
N SER A 73 -18.18 6.27 -6.37
CA SER A 73 -18.95 5.28 -7.12
C SER A 73 -19.50 5.87 -8.42
N PRO A 74 -19.91 5.04 -9.39
CA PRO A 74 -20.50 5.53 -10.64
C PRO A 74 -21.66 6.51 -10.43
N GLN A 75 -22.49 6.27 -9.41
CA GLN A 75 -23.60 7.15 -9.05
C GLN A 75 -23.11 8.53 -8.58
N HIS A 76 -22.05 8.58 -7.77
CA HIS A 76 -21.43 9.84 -7.34
C HIS A 76 -20.75 10.56 -8.51
N MET A 77 -20.17 9.84 -9.46
CA MET A 77 -19.52 10.42 -10.63
C MET A 77 -20.53 11.14 -11.54
N VAL A 78 -21.71 10.56 -11.79
CA VAL A 78 -22.78 11.22 -12.56
C VAL A 78 -23.16 12.58 -11.94
N VAL A 79 -23.27 12.65 -10.62
CA VAL A 79 -23.57 13.91 -9.92
C VAL A 79 -22.40 14.89 -10.04
N ARG A 80 -21.17 14.41 -9.84
CA ARG A 80 -19.96 15.23 -9.94
C ARG A 80 -19.80 15.84 -11.32
N GLU A 81 -19.98 15.06 -12.38
CA GLU A 81 -19.86 15.51 -13.77
C GLU A 81 -20.86 16.62 -14.06
N LYS A 82 -22.14 16.43 -13.69
CA LYS A 82 -23.17 17.47 -13.83
C LYS A 82 -22.80 18.77 -13.12
N ILE A 83 -22.27 18.70 -11.90
CA ILE A 83 -21.84 19.88 -11.14
C ILE A 83 -20.67 20.57 -11.85
N LEU A 84 -19.64 19.80 -12.22
CA LEU A 84 -18.45 20.35 -12.88
C LEU A 84 -18.78 20.96 -14.24
N ASP A 85 -19.68 20.37 -15.01
CA ASP A 85 -20.12 20.90 -16.29
C ASP A 85 -20.78 22.27 -16.14
N LEU A 86 -21.64 22.44 -15.13
CA LEU A 86 -22.26 23.73 -14.82
C LEU A 86 -21.21 24.79 -14.46
N VAL A 87 -20.28 24.45 -13.58
CA VAL A 87 -19.20 25.36 -13.16
C VAL A 87 -18.28 25.73 -14.33
N ILE A 88 -17.84 24.73 -15.10
CA ILE A 88 -16.99 24.93 -16.27
C ILE A 88 -17.71 25.76 -17.34
N SER A 89 -19.01 25.55 -17.55
CA SER A 89 -19.80 26.35 -18.49
C SER A 89 -19.80 27.84 -18.12
N CYS A 90 -19.86 28.15 -16.82
CA CYS A 90 -19.75 29.50 -16.30
C CYS A 90 -18.37 30.10 -16.62
N PHE A 91 -17.28 29.40 -16.27
CA PHE A 91 -15.93 29.85 -16.58
C PHE A 91 -15.71 30.09 -18.08
N LYS A 92 -16.17 29.17 -18.93
CA LYS A 92 -16.08 29.29 -20.39
C LYS A 92 -16.89 30.48 -20.91
N ARG A 93 -18.10 30.72 -20.38
CA ARG A 93 -18.93 31.89 -20.72
C ARG A 93 -18.22 33.20 -20.39
N HIS A 94 -17.46 33.23 -19.30
CA HIS A 94 -16.61 34.37 -18.94
C HIS A 94 -15.26 34.38 -19.69
N GLY A 95 -15.06 33.54 -20.70
CA GLY A 95 -13.87 33.52 -21.56
C GLY A 95 -12.59 32.98 -20.90
N ALA A 96 -12.71 32.24 -19.80
CA ALA A 96 -11.58 31.59 -19.17
C ALA A 96 -11.17 30.33 -19.96
N LYS A 97 -9.85 30.10 -20.07
CA LYS A 97 -9.30 28.90 -20.73
C LYS A 97 -8.99 27.81 -19.71
N GLY A 98 -9.20 26.55 -20.09
CA GLY A 98 -8.82 25.40 -19.27
C GLY A 98 -7.31 25.25 -19.19
N MET A 99 -6.81 24.88 -18.02
CA MET A 99 -5.40 24.66 -17.75
C MET A 99 -5.27 23.50 -16.77
N ASP A 100 -4.18 22.76 -16.87
CA ASP A 100 -3.80 21.75 -15.89
C ASP A 100 -2.31 21.85 -15.56
N THR A 101 -1.94 21.37 -14.39
CA THR A 101 -0.55 21.32 -13.91
C THR A 101 -0.28 19.95 -13.28
N PRO A 102 0.98 19.53 -13.14
CA PRO A 102 1.32 18.29 -12.45
C PRO A 102 0.74 18.20 -11.03
N ALA A 103 0.53 16.97 -10.56
CA ALA A 103 0.01 16.70 -9.21
C ALA A 103 1.00 17.06 -8.10
N PHE A 104 2.29 16.98 -8.42
CA PHE A 104 3.40 17.32 -7.56
C PHE A 104 4.15 18.52 -8.12
N GLU A 105 4.68 19.33 -7.23
CA GLU A 105 5.55 20.46 -7.52
C GLU A 105 6.85 20.29 -6.74
N LEU A 106 7.89 21.06 -7.10
CA LEU A 106 9.12 21.10 -6.31
C LEU A 106 8.79 21.54 -4.88
N LYS A 107 9.33 20.82 -3.90
CA LYS A 107 9.09 21.10 -2.49
C LYS A 107 9.47 22.53 -2.13
N GLU A 108 10.58 23.03 -2.67
CA GLU A 108 11.05 24.42 -2.50
C GLU A 108 9.99 25.46 -2.91
N THR A 109 9.34 25.25 -4.06
CA THR A 109 8.29 26.17 -4.57
C THR A 109 7.10 26.26 -3.63
N LEU A 110 6.78 25.18 -2.93
CA LEU A 110 5.66 25.12 -2.00
C LEU A 110 6.04 25.63 -0.61
N THR A 111 7.24 25.32 -0.11
CA THR A 111 7.69 25.77 1.22
C THR A 111 7.81 27.29 1.31
N GLU A 112 8.25 27.97 0.24
CA GLU A 112 8.40 29.43 0.21
C GLU A 112 7.09 30.19 0.48
N LYS A 113 5.94 29.63 0.08
CA LYS A 113 4.64 30.32 0.20
C LYS A 113 3.90 30.03 1.49
N TYR A 114 4.05 28.84 2.04
CA TYR A 114 3.22 28.40 3.17
C TYR A 114 3.96 28.35 4.50
N GLY A 115 5.29 28.46 4.53
CA GLY A 115 6.06 28.61 5.77
C GLY A 115 5.67 27.59 6.85
N GLU A 116 4.94 28.05 7.87
CA GLU A 116 4.44 27.25 8.99
C GLU A 116 3.45 26.14 8.57
N ASP A 117 2.61 26.39 7.56
CA ASP A 117 1.62 25.43 7.04
C ASP A 117 2.25 24.34 6.14
N SER A 118 3.55 24.42 5.86
CA SER A 118 4.27 23.42 5.07
C SER A 118 4.22 22.01 5.68
N GLY A 119 4.01 21.89 6.99
CA GLY A 119 3.85 20.59 7.68
C GLY A 119 2.61 19.80 7.26
N LEU A 120 1.63 20.47 6.64
CA LEU A 120 0.38 19.86 6.16
C LEU A 120 0.47 19.32 4.73
N MET A 121 1.65 19.37 4.10
CA MET A 121 1.86 18.88 2.74
C MET A 121 2.19 17.39 2.69
N TYR A 122 1.96 16.78 1.53
CA TYR A 122 2.36 15.39 1.27
C TYR A 122 3.66 15.36 0.48
N ASP A 123 4.76 15.06 1.16
CA ASP A 123 6.06 14.86 0.53
C ASP A 123 6.16 13.48 -0.12
N LEU A 124 6.77 13.43 -1.30
CA LEU A 124 7.17 12.20 -1.95
C LEU A 124 8.49 11.71 -1.32
N LYS A 125 8.69 10.39 -1.33
CA LYS A 125 9.94 9.81 -0.84
C LYS A 125 11.09 10.23 -1.74
N ASP A 126 12.21 10.61 -1.15
CA ASP A 126 13.45 10.87 -1.87
C ASP A 126 13.97 9.57 -2.52
N GLN A 127 14.27 9.67 -3.81
CA GLN A 127 14.79 8.59 -4.65
C GLN A 127 16.14 8.97 -5.29
N GLY A 128 16.85 9.96 -4.73
CA GLY A 128 18.13 10.46 -5.25
C GLY A 128 17.97 11.51 -6.35
N GLY A 129 16.83 12.21 -6.37
CA GLY A 129 16.47 13.19 -7.39
C GLY A 129 15.87 14.45 -6.78
N GLU A 130 14.96 15.08 -7.51
CA GLU A 130 14.27 16.28 -7.03
C GLU A 130 13.35 15.98 -5.85
N LEU A 131 13.35 16.87 -4.85
CA LEU A 131 12.41 16.78 -3.74
C LEU A 131 11.05 17.30 -4.19
N LEU A 132 10.05 16.42 -4.16
CA LEU A 132 8.71 16.70 -4.65
C LEU A 132 7.68 16.64 -3.52
N SER A 133 6.66 17.48 -3.63
CA SER A 133 5.50 17.45 -2.74
C SER A 133 4.21 17.61 -3.56
N LEU A 134 3.13 16.96 -3.12
CA LEU A 134 1.81 17.13 -3.75
C LEU A 134 1.31 18.57 -3.56
N ARG A 135 0.65 19.10 -4.58
CA ARG A 135 0.07 20.45 -4.56
C ARG A 135 -0.99 20.61 -3.46
N TYR A 136 -0.82 21.66 -2.66
CA TYR A 136 -1.74 22.03 -1.58
C TYR A 136 -3.00 22.77 -2.08
N ASP A 137 -2.83 23.54 -3.15
CA ASP A 137 -3.89 24.25 -3.86
C ASP A 137 -3.57 24.35 -5.37
N LEU A 138 -4.43 25.06 -6.12
CA LEU A 138 -4.26 25.33 -7.56
C LEU A 138 -3.70 26.74 -7.85
N THR A 139 -3.41 27.53 -6.81
CA THR A 139 -2.97 28.93 -6.94
C THR A 139 -1.45 29.01 -7.06
N VAL A 140 -0.71 28.30 -6.22
CA VAL A 140 0.75 28.28 -6.28
C VAL A 140 1.26 27.64 -7.59
N PRO A 141 0.71 26.49 -8.04
CA PRO A 141 1.04 25.95 -9.36
C PRO A 141 0.75 26.93 -10.50
N PHE A 142 -0.30 27.75 -10.37
CA PHE A 142 -0.61 28.78 -11.36
C PHE A 142 0.39 29.93 -11.35
N ALA A 143 0.78 30.44 -10.17
CA ALA A 143 1.78 31.48 -10.04
C ALA A 143 3.13 31.04 -10.65
N ARG A 144 3.56 29.81 -10.34
CA ARG A 144 4.73 29.18 -10.97
C ARG A 144 4.57 29.08 -12.49
N TYR A 145 3.40 28.68 -12.99
CA TYR A 145 3.12 28.62 -14.43
C TYR A 145 3.29 29.98 -15.11
N LEU A 146 2.76 31.05 -14.51
CA LEU A 146 2.88 32.41 -15.04
C LEU A 146 4.34 32.86 -15.07
N ALA A 147 5.09 32.62 -13.99
CA ALA A 147 6.49 33.01 -13.87
C ALA A 147 7.37 32.25 -14.89
N MET A 148 7.22 30.93 -14.97
CA MET A 148 7.97 30.06 -15.89
C MET A 148 7.74 30.42 -17.35
N ASN A 149 6.51 30.72 -17.74
CA ASN A 149 6.14 31.06 -19.12
C ASN A 149 6.19 32.57 -19.42
N LYS A 150 6.61 33.41 -18.44
CA LYS A 150 6.68 34.88 -18.57
C LYS A 150 5.36 35.52 -19.01
N VAL A 151 4.23 34.95 -18.57
CA VAL A 151 2.88 35.44 -18.94
C VAL A 151 2.44 36.51 -17.95
N LYS A 152 2.23 37.74 -18.44
CA LYS A 152 1.83 38.88 -17.60
C LYS A 152 0.34 38.86 -17.21
N LYS A 153 -0.53 38.37 -18.08
CA LYS A 153 -1.98 38.36 -17.87
C LYS A 153 -2.59 37.12 -18.50
N MET A 154 -3.36 36.39 -17.71
CA MET A 154 -4.09 35.21 -18.15
C MET A 154 -5.42 35.10 -17.41
N LYS A 155 -6.47 34.70 -18.11
CA LYS A 155 -7.76 34.32 -17.52
C LYS A 155 -7.97 32.83 -17.76
N ARG A 156 -7.92 32.06 -16.67
CA ARG A 156 -7.94 30.60 -16.71
C ARG A 156 -8.87 30.02 -15.64
N TYR A 157 -9.36 28.81 -15.90
CA TYR A 157 -9.95 27.94 -14.89
C TYR A 157 -9.11 26.68 -14.77
N HIS A 158 -9.09 26.09 -13.58
CA HIS A 158 -8.37 24.85 -13.30
C HIS A 158 -9.24 24.03 -12.37
N VAL A 159 -9.62 22.83 -12.82
CA VAL A 159 -10.35 21.87 -12.00
C VAL A 159 -9.42 20.71 -11.73
N GLY A 160 -9.13 20.44 -10.47
CA GLY A 160 -8.13 19.44 -10.09
C GLY A 160 -8.26 18.98 -8.66
N LYS A 161 -7.74 17.78 -8.38
CA LYS A 161 -7.60 17.30 -6.99
C LYS A 161 -6.41 17.97 -6.31
N VAL A 162 -6.57 18.25 -5.03
CA VAL A 162 -5.53 18.78 -4.13
C VAL A 162 -5.44 17.93 -2.88
N TRP A 163 -4.29 17.98 -2.21
CA TRP A 163 -4.02 17.13 -1.05
C TRP A 163 -3.59 17.95 0.16
N ARG A 164 -4.23 17.68 1.30
CA ARG A 164 -3.95 18.34 2.58
C ARG A 164 -3.89 17.31 3.69
N ARG A 165 -2.82 17.29 4.47
CA ARG A 165 -2.62 16.36 5.59
C ARG A 165 -3.35 16.83 6.86
N GLU A 166 -4.49 17.49 6.71
CA GLU A 166 -5.34 17.85 7.83
C GLU A 166 -5.86 16.59 8.54
N SER A 167 -6.24 16.74 9.82
CA SER A 167 -6.99 15.72 10.54
C SER A 167 -8.37 15.58 9.91
N PRO A 168 -8.70 14.43 9.30
CA PRO A 168 -9.95 14.31 8.57
C PRO A 168 -11.12 14.20 9.54
N THR A 169 -12.06 15.15 9.44
CA THR A 169 -13.38 15.05 10.08
C THR A 169 -14.39 14.66 9.02
N ILE A 170 -14.53 13.36 8.79
CA ILE A 170 -15.35 12.81 7.69
C ILE A 170 -16.83 13.22 7.81
N VAL A 171 -17.35 13.29 9.03
CA VAL A 171 -18.72 13.76 9.32
C VAL A 171 -18.94 15.20 8.84
N GLN A 172 -17.89 16.03 8.89
CA GLN A 172 -17.92 17.42 8.41
C GLN A 172 -17.49 17.54 6.93
N GLY A 173 -17.25 16.43 6.23
CA GLY A 173 -16.79 16.45 4.84
C GLY A 173 -15.34 16.91 4.65
N ARG A 174 -14.53 16.93 5.71
CA ARG A 174 -13.10 17.28 5.62
C ARG A 174 -12.28 16.05 5.22
N TYR A 175 -11.92 16.00 3.95
CA TYR A 175 -11.09 14.96 3.35
C TYR A 175 -9.65 15.44 3.14
N ARG A 176 -8.72 14.50 3.03
CA ARG A 176 -7.32 14.76 2.71
C ARG A 176 -7.06 14.89 1.22
N GLU A 177 -7.96 14.36 0.40
CA GLU A 177 -8.02 14.53 -1.05
C GLU A 177 -9.40 15.06 -1.44
N PHE A 178 -9.46 16.18 -2.16
CA PHE A 178 -10.71 16.73 -2.68
C PHE A 178 -10.48 17.57 -3.94
N CYS A 179 -11.55 17.81 -4.69
CA CYS A 179 -11.52 18.61 -5.92
C CYS A 179 -11.66 20.10 -5.60
N GLN A 180 -10.81 20.92 -6.21
CA GLN A 180 -10.97 22.38 -6.31
C GLN A 180 -11.34 22.74 -7.75
N CYS A 181 -12.06 23.86 -7.92
CA CYS A 181 -12.49 24.41 -9.20
C CYS A 181 -12.46 25.94 -9.16
#